data_AF-A0A1Z9FA47-F1
#
_entry.id   AF-A0A1Z9FA47-F1
#
_cell.length_a   1.000
_cell.length_b   1.000
_cell.length_c   1.000
_cell.angle_alpha   90.00
_cell.angle_beta   90.00
_cell.angle_gamma   90.00
#
_symmetry.space_group_name_H-M   'P 1'
#
loop_
_entity.id
_entity.type
_entity.pdbx_description
1 polymer ?
#
loop_
_entity_poly.entity_id
_entity_poly.type
_entity_poly.pdbx_seq_one_letter_code
_entity_poly.pdbx_strand_id
1 'polypeptide(L)'
;MAKIDKSLYSKEEWLVIRNRRRLEKQLKKQKEQISYPVKRKSSKVAFVLGNGVSRAFVEPEVLSKLGVVYGCNALYRTFAPDYLIAVDVKMILEISKSGYQNTNTVWSNHNKAYSNIKNINYFQPSKGWSSGPTALWLAAEHGYDNIYILGFDYKGLDDHSKFNNLYADTKNYKKSNEGATFYGNWLRQTKTVIRDNKKINFTRVIAPDNYQPIELNNFENYNTIHVGDFQKIFDIS
;
A
#
# COMPACT_ATOMS: atom_id res chain seq x y z
N MET A 1 -18.62 0.97 18.28
CA MET A 1 -18.84 1.40 19.68
C MET A 1 -19.49 2.78 19.66
N ALA A 2 -20.59 2.98 20.39
CA ALA A 2 -21.27 4.26 20.48
C ALA A 2 -20.35 5.36 21.07
N LYS A 3 -20.60 6.62 20.68
CA LYS A 3 -19.95 7.79 21.27
C LYS A 3 -20.46 7.94 22.71
N ILE A 4 -19.54 8.10 23.66
CA ILE A 4 -19.89 8.39 25.06
C ILE A 4 -19.82 9.90 25.23
N ASP A 5 -20.88 10.47 25.80
CA ASP A 5 -20.90 11.86 26.23
C ASP A 5 -19.97 12.02 27.44
N LYS A 6 -18.94 12.87 27.27
CA LYS A 6 -17.91 13.09 28.30
C LYS A 6 -18.37 14.05 29.39
N SER A 7 -19.44 14.81 29.16
CA SER A 7 -19.99 15.76 30.13
C SER A 7 -20.61 15.08 31.35
N LEU A 8 -20.93 13.79 31.22
CA LEU A 8 -21.56 12.97 32.26
C LEU A 8 -20.57 12.36 33.27
N TYR A 9 -19.27 12.61 33.15
CA TYR A 9 -18.25 11.95 33.96
C TYR A 9 -17.24 12.95 34.53
N SER A 10 -16.83 12.73 35.78
CA SER A 10 -15.66 13.39 36.34
C SER A 10 -14.38 12.95 35.61
N LYS A 11 -13.29 13.70 35.79
CA LYS A 11 -11.99 13.39 35.15
C LYS A 11 -11.45 12.01 35.52
N GLU A 12 -11.66 11.59 36.77
CA GLU A 12 -11.19 10.29 37.28
C GLU A 12 -12.02 9.13 36.72
N GLU A 13 -13.35 9.27 36.72
CA GLU A 13 -14.25 8.28 36.12
C GLU A 13 -14.00 8.11 34.62
N TRP A 14 -13.75 9.22 33.91
CA TRP A 14 -13.41 9.19 32.49
C TRP A 14 -12.09 8.47 32.22
N LEU A 15 -11.09 8.61 33.11
CA LEU A 15 -9.80 7.92 32.98
C LEU A 15 -9.99 6.40 33.09
N VAL A 16 -10.80 5.94 34.05
CA VAL A 16 -11.14 4.53 34.25
C VAL A 16 -11.88 3.96 33.03
N ILE A 17 -12.91 4.66 32.56
CA ILE A 17 -13.70 4.26 31.37
C ILE A 17 -12.81 4.19 30.12
N ARG A 18 -11.94 5.18 29.92
CA ARG A 18 -11.00 5.20 28.80
C ARG A 18 -10.04 4.03 28.83
N ASN A 19 -9.48 3.70 30.00
CA ASN A 19 -8.55 2.58 30.16
C ASN A 19 -9.24 1.24 29.91
N ARG A 20 -10.47 1.05 30.43
CA ARG A 20 -11.28 -0.15 30.18
C ARG A 20 -11.56 -0.34 28.70
N ARG A 21 -11.99 0.71 27.97
CA ARG A 21 -12.24 0.64 26.52
C ARG A 21 -10.98 0.36 25.71
N ARG A 22 -9.82 0.87 26.15
CA ARG A 22 -8.53 0.57 25.52
C ARG A 22 -8.19 -0.90 25.67
N LEU A 23 -8.39 -1.46 26.86
CA LEU A 23 -8.16 -2.87 27.17
C LEU A 23 -9.12 -3.78 26.38
N GLU A 24 -10.41 -3.44 26.32
CA GLU A 24 -11.42 -4.15 25.53
C GLU A 24 -11.07 -4.15 24.03
N LYS A 25 -10.60 -3.02 23.49
CA LYS A 25 -10.15 -2.93 22.10
C LYS A 25 -8.91 -3.80 21.85
N GLN A 26 -7.98 -3.86 22.80
CA GLN A 26 -6.81 -4.74 22.72
C GLN A 26 -7.22 -6.22 22.78
N LEU A 27 -8.08 -6.60 23.72
CA LEU A 27 -8.60 -7.97 23.87
C LEU A 27 -9.40 -8.41 22.64
N LYS A 28 -10.20 -7.52 22.06
CA LYS A 28 -10.92 -7.80 20.81
C LYS A 28 -9.96 -8.07 19.66
N LYS A 29 -8.94 -7.23 19.49
CA LYS A 29 -7.88 -7.42 18.47
C LYS A 29 -7.10 -8.72 18.68
N GLN A 30 -6.87 -9.11 19.94
CA GLN A 30 -6.17 -10.34 20.29
C GLN A 30 -7.04 -11.59 20.06
N LYS A 31 -8.33 -11.53 20.37
CA LYS A 31 -9.30 -12.60 20.05
C LYS A 31 -9.48 -12.76 18.54
N GLU A 32 -9.55 -11.66 17.80
CA GLU A 32 -9.56 -11.68 16.33
C GLU A 32 -8.28 -12.34 15.80
N GLN A 33 -7.10 -12.04 16.36
CA GLN A 33 -5.83 -12.70 15.99
C GLN A 33 -5.81 -14.22 16.26
N ILE A 34 -6.44 -14.70 17.33
CA ILE A 34 -6.48 -16.13 17.70
C ILE A 34 -7.48 -16.90 16.83
N SER A 35 -8.53 -16.24 16.31
CA SER A 35 -9.60 -16.89 15.55
C SER A 35 -9.26 -17.23 14.08
N TYR A 36 -8.18 -16.66 13.53
CA TYR A 36 -7.75 -17.00 12.18
C TYR A 36 -6.65 -18.07 12.25
N PRO A 37 -6.82 -19.24 11.61
CA PRO A 37 -5.74 -20.20 11.50
C PRO A 37 -4.54 -19.51 10.84
N VAL A 38 -3.36 -19.59 11.47
CA VAL A 38 -2.12 -18.97 10.98
C VAL A 38 -1.71 -19.70 9.70
N LYS A 39 -2.26 -19.29 8.54
CA LYS A 39 -1.71 -19.66 7.23
C LYS A 39 -0.26 -19.16 7.22
N ARG A 40 0.71 -20.06 7.00
CA ARG A 40 2.11 -19.69 6.81
C ARG A 40 2.21 -18.78 5.58
N LYS A 41 2.87 -17.63 5.75
CA LYS A 41 3.17 -16.67 4.69
C LYS A 41 3.86 -17.38 3.52
N SER A 42 3.30 -17.30 2.31
CA SER A 42 3.91 -17.90 1.13
C SER A 42 5.17 -17.13 0.74
N SER A 43 6.30 -17.82 0.57
CA SER A 43 7.54 -17.22 0.05
C SER A 43 7.49 -16.96 -1.46
N LYS A 44 6.43 -17.42 -2.14
CA LYS A 44 6.28 -17.35 -3.61
C LYS A 44 5.32 -16.24 -4.07
N VAL A 45 4.65 -15.57 -3.14
CA VAL A 45 3.62 -14.57 -3.42
C VAL A 45 3.99 -13.24 -2.79
N ALA A 46 3.88 -12.17 -3.58
CA ALA A 46 3.98 -10.81 -3.09
C ALA A 46 2.79 -9.94 -3.52
N PHE A 47 2.53 -8.92 -2.72
CA PHE A 47 1.51 -7.91 -2.94
C PHE A 47 2.17 -6.54 -3.02
N VAL A 48 1.96 -5.84 -4.12
CA VAL A 48 2.49 -4.48 -4.34
C VAL A 48 1.32 -3.50 -4.27
N LEU A 49 1.36 -2.63 -3.27
CA LEU A 49 0.26 -1.72 -2.96
C LEU A 49 0.61 -0.30 -3.41
N GLY A 50 -0.04 0.12 -4.49
CA GLY A 50 -0.18 1.53 -4.86
C GLY A 50 -1.15 2.24 -3.92
N ASN A 51 -1.59 3.44 -4.26
CA ASN A 51 -2.52 4.21 -3.40
C ASN A 51 -3.84 4.57 -4.09
N GLY A 52 -4.12 4.00 -5.27
CA GLY A 52 -5.44 4.14 -5.91
C GLY A 52 -6.55 3.53 -5.06
N VAL A 53 -7.77 4.04 -5.23
CA VAL A 53 -8.94 3.64 -4.43
C VAL A 53 -9.38 2.20 -4.71
N SER A 54 -8.99 1.62 -5.85
CA SER A 54 -9.37 0.24 -6.21
C SER A 54 -8.97 -0.81 -5.17
N ARG A 55 -7.96 -0.54 -4.32
CA ARG A 55 -7.54 -1.47 -3.26
C ARG A 55 -8.30 -1.32 -1.94
N ALA A 56 -9.28 -0.42 -1.85
CA ALA A 56 -10.01 -0.14 -0.60
C ALA A 56 -10.75 -1.35 -0.02
N PHE A 57 -11.06 -2.35 -0.85
CA PHE A 57 -11.84 -3.52 -0.46
C PHE A 57 -11.10 -4.47 0.51
N VAL A 58 -9.76 -4.36 0.61
CA VAL A 58 -8.95 -5.27 1.41
C VAL A 58 -7.99 -4.50 2.32
N GLU A 59 -8.03 -4.85 3.60
CA GLU A 59 -7.07 -4.34 4.58
C GLU A 59 -5.69 -5.00 4.36
N PRO A 60 -4.59 -4.22 4.35
CA PRO A 60 -3.24 -4.75 4.14
C PRO A 60 -2.83 -5.87 5.12
N GLU A 61 -3.38 -5.87 6.35
CA GLU A 61 -3.17 -6.92 7.35
C GLU A 61 -3.68 -8.30 6.92
N VAL A 62 -4.66 -8.35 6.02
CA VAL A 62 -5.12 -9.62 5.42
C VAL A 62 -4.06 -10.14 4.46
N LEU A 63 -3.53 -9.25 3.62
CA LEU A 63 -2.51 -9.58 2.61
C LEU A 63 -1.19 -10.03 3.24
N SER A 64 -0.78 -9.41 4.35
CA SER A 64 0.48 -9.73 5.03
C SER A 64 0.54 -11.15 5.62
N LYS A 65 -0.63 -11.76 5.86
CA LYS A 65 -0.75 -13.17 6.25
C LYS A 65 -0.56 -14.13 5.08
N LEU A 66 -0.79 -13.66 3.85
CA LEU A 66 -0.79 -14.47 2.64
C LEU A 66 0.57 -14.46 1.94
N GLY A 67 1.29 -13.33 1.98
CA GLY A 67 2.53 -13.13 1.24
C GLY A 67 3.23 -11.83 1.63
N VAL A 68 4.36 -11.54 0.97
CA VAL A 68 5.18 -10.34 1.27
C VAL A 68 4.50 -9.08 0.75
N VAL A 69 4.44 -8.02 1.55
CA VAL A 69 3.77 -6.77 1.19
C VAL A 69 4.79 -5.65 0.95
N TYR A 70 4.73 -5.09 -0.25
CA TYR A 70 5.43 -3.88 -0.65
C TYR A 70 4.46 -2.72 -0.63
N GLY A 71 4.70 -1.74 0.22
CA GLY A 71 3.85 -0.58 0.41
C GLY A 71 4.43 0.70 -0.15
N CYS A 72 3.57 1.64 -0.55
CA CYS A 72 4.00 2.93 -1.07
C CYS A 72 3.63 4.11 -0.16
N ASN A 73 4.58 5.02 0.03
CA ASN A 73 4.35 6.36 0.61
C ASN A 73 3.52 6.32 1.91
N ALA A 74 2.32 6.92 1.93
CA ALA A 74 1.48 7.08 3.13
C ALA A 74 0.88 5.79 3.71
N LEU A 75 1.10 4.61 3.11
CA LEU A 75 0.63 3.35 3.68
C LEU A 75 1.11 3.13 5.11
N TYR A 76 2.36 3.54 5.41
CA TYR A 76 2.98 3.41 6.73
C TYR A 76 2.18 4.02 7.88
N ARG A 77 1.28 4.97 7.58
CA ARG A 77 0.48 5.67 8.59
C ARG A 77 -0.53 4.74 9.28
N THR A 78 -0.99 3.72 8.57
CA THR A 78 -2.03 2.79 9.06
C THR A 78 -1.55 1.36 9.12
N PHE A 79 -0.53 1.01 8.34
CA PHE A 79 -0.02 -0.36 8.23
C PHE A 79 1.49 -0.38 7.97
N ALA A 80 2.22 -1.31 8.59
CA ALA A 80 3.65 -1.49 8.39
C ALA A 80 3.92 -2.61 7.36
N PRO A 81 4.21 -2.30 6.08
CA PRO A 81 4.58 -3.31 5.09
C PRO A 81 5.97 -3.90 5.38
N ASP A 82 6.26 -5.06 4.80
CA ASP A 82 7.59 -5.67 4.87
C ASP A 82 8.66 -4.77 4.25
N TYR A 83 8.29 -4.10 3.16
CA TYR A 83 9.12 -3.10 2.48
C TYR A 83 8.27 -1.86 2.20
N LEU A 84 8.65 -0.71 2.76
CA LEU A 84 8.04 0.57 2.43
C LEU A 84 8.90 1.30 1.40
N ILE A 85 8.30 1.73 0.29
CA ILE A 85 8.96 2.46 -0.78
C ILE A 85 8.39 3.87 -0.84
N ALA A 86 9.27 4.87 -0.75
CA ALA A 86 8.90 6.27 -0.95
C ALA A 86 10.00 7.01 -1.70
N VAL A 87 9.63 7.77 -2.73
CA VAL A 87 10.59 8.54 -3.55
C VAL A 87 10.39 10.04 -3.44
N ASP A 88 9.23 10.49 -2.94
CA ASP A 88 8.92 11.90 -2.76
C ASP A 88 9.63 12.45 -1.51
N VAL A 89 10.37 13.57 -1.68
CA VAL A 89 11.11 14.22 -0.58
C VAL A 89 10.21 14.49 0.63
N LYS A 90 9.01 15.05 0.40
CA LYS A 90 8.06 15.37 1.47
C LYS A 90 7.61 14.13 2.25
N MET A 91 7.49 12.97 1.58
CA MET A 91 7.12 11.71 2.22
C MET A 91 8.28 11.14 3.03
N ILE A 92 9.51 11.14 2.50
CA ILE A 92 10.68 10.67 3.24
C ILE A 92 10.93 11.51 4.50
N LEU A 93 10.80 12.82 4.41
CA LEU A 93 10.93 13.69 5.58
C LEU A 93 9.83 13.43 6.63
N GLU A 94 8.60 13.13 6.20
CA GLU A 94 7.51 12.76 7.10
C GLU A 94 7.78 11.42 7.80
N ILE A 95 8.15 10.40 7.03
CA ILE A 95 8.52 9.07 7.53
C ILE A 95 9.67 9.21 8.54
N SER A 96 10.72 9.95 8.18
CA SER A 96 11.87 10.16 9.07
C SER A 96 11.51 10.91 10.35
N LYS A 97 10.60 11.90 10.27
CA LYS A 97 10.15 12.64 11.46
C LYS A 97 9.43 11.74 12.46
N SER A 98 8.74 10.69 11.98
CA SER A 98 8.10 9.70 12.85
C SER A 98 9.08 8.67 13.43
N GLY A 99 10.31 8.58 12.91
CA GLY A 99 11.29 7.57 13.27
C GLY A 99 10.98 6.16 12.74
N TYR A 100 10.00 6.03 11.84
CA TYR A 100 9.52 4.75 11.32
C TYR A 100 10.63 3.88 10.72
N GLN A 101 11.57 4.48 10.00
CA GLN A 101 12.70 3.80 9.36
C GLN A 101 13.69 3.16 10.35
N ASN A 102 13.63 3.50 11.63
CA ASN A 102 14.56 2.94 12.63
C ASN A 102 14.20 1.50 13.04
N THR A 103 12.96 1.07 12.78
CA THR A 103 12.47 -0.28 13.13
C THR A 103 11.78 -0.98 11.96
N ASN A 104 11.74 -0.36 10.78
CA ASN A 104 11.08 -0.87 9.59
C ASN A 104 11.95 -0.67 8.35
N THR A 105 11.79 -1.53 7.35
CA THR A 105 12.55 -1.45 6.10
C THR A 105 11.97 -0.38 5.17
N VAL A 106 12.70 0.72 5.01
CA VAL A 106 12.35 1.80 4.08
C VAL A 106 13.35 1.87 2.94
N TRP A 107 12.86 2.00 1.71
CA TRP A 107 13.65 2.18 0.49
C TRP A 107 13.31 3.49 -0.22
N SER A 108 14.35 4.16 -0.74
CA SER A 108 14.22 5.41 -1.49
C SER A 108 15.30 5.59 -2.54
N ASN A 109 15.11 6.56 -3.44
CA ASN A 109 16.19 7.06 -4.29
C ASN A 109 17.10 7.98 -3.47
N HIS A 110 18.39 8.05 -3.82
CA HIS A 110 19.29 9.01 -3.20
C HIS A 110 18.87 10.46 -3.52
N ASN A 111 18.84 11.34 -2.51
CA ASN A 111 18.56 12.77 -2.67
C ASN A 111 19.29 13.58 -1.59
N LYS A 112 19.85 14.74 -1.98
CA LYS A 112 20.57 15.65 -1.06
C LYS A 112 19.72 16.11 0.13
N ALA A 113 18.40 16.24 -0.04
CA ALA A 113 17.49 16.74 1.00
C ALA A 113 17.39 15.81 2.23
N TYR A 114 17.75 14.55 2.09
CA TYR A 114 17.65 13.56 3.17
C TYR A 114 18.85 12.59 3.21
N SER A 115 19.98 12.94 2.59
CA SER A 115 21.18 12.08 2.54
C SER A 115 21.74 11.73 3.91
N ASN A 116 21.52 12.60 4.91
CA ASN A 116 22.01 12.41 6.28
C ASN A 116 21.06 11.59 7.16
N ILE A 117 19.89 11.17 6.63
CA ILE A 117 18.93 10.36 7.38
C ILE A 117 19.42 8.91 7.41
N LYS A 118 19.62 8.40 8.63
CA LYS A 118 20.04 7.02 8.89
C LYS A 118 18.89 6.03 8.65
N ASN A 119 19.26 4.77 8.43
CA ASN A 119 18.35 3.62 8.34
C ASN A 119 17.33 3.71 7.17
N ILE A 120 17.69 4.43 6.12
CA ILE A 120 17.01 4.35 4.82
C ILE A 120 17.91 3.55 3.88
N ASN A 121 17.34 2.57 3.20
CA ASN A 121 18.00 1.85 2.12
C ASN A 121 17.88 2.65 0.84
N TYR A 122 19.00 2.86 0.13
CA TYR A 122 19.02 3.66 -1.09
C TYR A 122 19.23 2.78 -2.32
N PHE A 123 18.40 3.00 -3.35
CA PHE A 123 18.62 2.39 -4.66
C PHE A 123 19.90 2.94 -5.29
N GLN A 124 20.77 2.06 -5.77
CA GLN A 124 22.00 2.42 -6.45
C GLN A 124 22.13 1.63 -7.78
N PRO A 125 22.07 2.30 -8.93
CA PRO A 125 21.75 3.73 -9.12
C PRO A 125 20.29 4.06 -8.75
N SER A 126 20.01 5.34 -8.49
CA SER A 126 18.63 5.83 -8.35
C SER A 126 17.85 5.52 -9.64
N LYS A 127 16.61 5.03 -9.50
CA LYS A 127 15.75 4.69 -10.65
C LYS A 127 15.13 5.93 -11.30
N GLY A 128 14.86 6.98 -10.52
CA GLY A 128 14.10 8.16 -10.99
C GLY A 128 12.64 7.85 -11.32
N TRP A 129 12.10 6.77 -10.78
CA TRP A 129 10.72 6.31 -11.01
C TRP A 129 9.80 6.72 -9.86
N SER A 130 8.48 6.58 -10.06
CA SER A 130 7.48 6.80 -9.01
C SER A 130 7.43 5.63 -8.02
N SER A 131 7.01 5.86 -6.77
CA SER A 131 7.03 4.85 -5.70
C SER A 131 6.36 3.53 -6.06
N GLY A 132 5.18 3.56 -6.71
CA GLY A 132 4.45 2.35 -7.14
C GLY A 132 5.29 1.46 -8.05
N PRO A 133 5.67 1.92 -9.25
CA PRO A 133 6.53 1.15 -10.14
C PRO A 133 7.89 0.77 -9.53
N THR A 134 8.48 1.60 -8.66
CA THR A 134 9.71 1.24 -7.94
C THR A 134 9.49 0.11 -6.95
N ALA A 135 8.36 0.08 -6.24
CA ALA A 135 7.97 -1.02 -5.37
C ALA A 135 7.75 -2.32 -6.16
N LEU A 136 7.09 -2.22 -7.32
CA LEU A 136 6.89 -3.34 -8.22
C LEU A 136 8.22 -3.90 -8.74
N TRP A 137 9.14 -3.02 -9.14
CA TRP A 137 10.49 -3.40 -9.54
C TRP A 137 11.23 -4.11 -8.41
N LEU A 138 11.26 -3.54 -7.20
CA LEU A 138 11.94 -4.15 -6.06
C LEU A 138 11.35 -5.53 -5.72
N ALA A 139 10.02 -5.67 -5.80
CA ALA A 139 9.38 -6.97 -5.62
C ALA A 139 9.82 -8.00 -6.68
N ALA A 140 9.96 -7.57 -7.95
CA ALA A 140 10.44 -8.44 -9.01
C ALA A 140 11.89 -8.92 -8.78
N GLU A 141 12.78 -8.05 -8.28
CA GLU A 141 14.16 -8.42 -7.94
C GLU A 141 14.24 -9.46 -6.81
N HIS A 142 13.22 -9.57 -5.97
CA HIS A 142 13.19 -10.54 -4.86
C HIS A 142 12.70 -11.94 -5.31
N GLY A 143 12.34 -12.12 -6.58
CA GLY A 143 12.20 -13.45 -7.20
C GLY A 143 10.93 -14.24 -6.86
N TYR A 144 9.79 -13.57 -6.72
CA TYR A 144 8.49 -14.24 -6.51
C TYR A 144 7.95 -14.90 -7.78
N ASP A 145 7.18 -15.98 -7.62
CA ASP A 145 6.47 -16.63 -8.73
C ASP A 145 5.25 -15.78 -9.16
N ASN A 146 4.53 -15.21 -8.19
CA ASN A 146 3.32 -14.44 -8.42
C ASN A 146 3.37 -13.10 -7.68
N ILE A 147 3.11 -12.01 -8.40
CA ILE A 147 3.02 -10.66 -7.85
C ILE A 147 1.64 -10.08 -8.15
N TYR A 148 0.88 -9.80 -7.09
CA TYR A 148 -0.40 -9.13 -7.18
C TYR A 148 -0.23 -7.63 -7.04
N ILE A 149 -0.77 -6.87 -7.99
CA ILE A 149 -0.66 -5.42 -8.07
C ILE A 149 -2.01 -4.81 -7.71
N LEU A 150 -2.08 -4.04 -6.62
CA LEU A 150 -3.31 -3.43 -6.12
C LEU A 150 -3.16 -1.91 -6.03
N GLY A 151 -4.22 -1.16 -6.35
CA GLY A 151 -4.21 0.31 -6.26
C GLY A 151 -3.37 1.00 -7.35
N PHE A 152 -3.17 0.32 -8.49
CA PHE A 152 -2.52 0.87 -9.69
C PHE A 152 -3.59 1.25 -10.72
N ASP A 153 -4.39 2.25 -10.38
CA ASP A 153 -5.63 2.55 -11.10
C ASP A 153 -5.39 3.33 -12.40
N TYR A 154 -4.24 4.02 -12.47
CA TYR A 154 -3.79 4.92 -13.53
C TYR A 154 -4.70 6.13 -13.77
N LYS A 155 -6.00 5.97 -14.01
CA LYS A 155 -6.89 7.12 -14.26
C LYS A 155 -7.56 7.65 -12.99
N GLY A 156 -7.99 8.92 -13.08
CA GLY A 156 -8.77 9.60 -12.05
C GLY A 156 -10.17 9.00 -11.88
N LEU A 157 -10.85 9.47 -10.83
CA LEU A 157 -12.27 9.19 -10.58
C LEU A 157 -13.16 10.13 -11.40
N ASP A 158 -14.47 9.87 -11.42
CA ASP A 158 -15.50 10.71 -12.05
C ASP A 158 -15.13 11.15 -13.48
N ASP A 159 -15.26 10.21 -14.42
CA ASP A 159 -14.84 10.38 -15.81
C ASP A 159 -13.38 10.87 -15.94
N HIS A 160 -12.52 10.28 -15.11
CA HIS A 160 -11.08 10.51 -15.11
C HIS A 160 -10.63 11.92 -14.71
N SER A 161 -11.54 12.75 -14.20
CA SER A 161 -11.28 14.15 -13.88
C SER A 161 -10.75 14.36 -12.46
N LYS A 162 -11.15 13.54 -11.48
CA LYS A 162 -10.83 13.75 -10.06
C LYS A 162 -9.66 12.90 -9.55
N PHE A 163 -9.02 13.39 -8.50
CA PHE A 163 -7.90 12.72 -7.87
C PHE A 163 -8.27 11.34 -7.31
N ASN A 164 -7.61 10.30 -7.81
CA ASN A 164 -7.78 8.92 -7.38
C ASN A 164 -6.68 8.53 -6.37
N ASN A 165 -6.95 8.69 -5.07
CA ASN A 165 -6.03 8.26 -4.02
C ASN A 165 -6.70 8.04 -2.66
N LEU A 166 -6.36 6.95 -1.98
CA LEU A 166 -6.85 6.63 -0.62
C LEU A 166 -6.38 7.63 0.45
N TYR A 167 -5.29 8.35 0.20
CA TYR A 167 -4.77 9.35 1.13
C TYR A 167 -5.08 10.78 0.70
N ALA A 168 -6.04 10.97 -0.21
CA ALA A 168 -6.56 12.29 -0.53
C ALA A 168 -6.94 13.05 0.75
N ASP A 169 -6.82 14.38 0.71
CA ASP A 169 -7.11 15.29 1.82
C ASP A 169 -6.15 15.25 3.02
N THR A 170 -5.21 14.30 3.04
CA THR A 170 -4.19 14.18 4.09
C THR A 170 -2.92 14.99 3.76
N LYS A 171 -2.05 15.16 4.76
CA LYS A 171 -0.75 15.83 4.58
C LYS A 171 0.04 15.19 3.43
N ASN A 172 0.71 16.01 2.62
CA ASN A 172 1.53 15.61 1.47
C ASN A 172 0.78 14.98 0.30
N TYR A 173 -0.56 15.00 0.30
CA TYR A 173 -1.41 14.55 -0.79
C TYR A 173 -2.34 15.68 -1.25
N LYS A 174 -2.78 15.59 -2.52
CA LYS A 174 -3.81 16.47 -3.07
C LYS A 174 -5.14 16.26 -2.34
N LYS A 175 -5.99 17.27 -2.40
CA LYS A 175 -7.39 17.20 -2.00
C LYS A 175 -8.19 16.34 -2.98
N SER A 176 -9.26 15.71 -2.50
CA SER A 176 -10.13 14.85 -3.32
C SER A 176 -10.88 15.61 -4.41
N ASN A 177 -11.08 16.92 -4.25
CA ASN A 177 -11.69 17.79 -5.24
C ASN A 177 -10.71 18.34 -6.30
N GLU A 178 -9.40 18.05 -6.18
CA GLU A 178 -8.42 18.45 -7.18
C GLU A 178 -8.42 17.51 -8.40
N GLY A 179 -7.88 18.01 -9.50
CA GLY A 179 -7.79 17.28 -10.76
C GLY A 179 -6.88 16.05 -10.68
N ALA A 180 -7.18 15.07 -11.54
CA ALA A 180 -6.41 13.84 -11.68
C ALA A 180 -4.92 14.11 -11.94
N THR A 181 -4.07 13.21 -11.43
CA THR A 181 -2.63 13.25 -11.68
C THR A 181 -2.31 12.49 -12.95
N PHE A 182 -1.45 13.05 -13.80
CA PHE A 182 -1.00 12.39 -15.02
C PHE A 182 -0.26 11.07 -14.70
N TYR A 183 -0.73 9.98 -15.29
CA TYR A 183 -0.28 8.62 -14.97
C TYR A 183 0.71 8.02 -15.96
N GLY A 184 0.98 8.69 -17.09
CA GLY A 184 1.75 8.09 -18.19
C GLY A 184 3.14 7.59 -17.76
N ASN A 185 3.77 8.27 -16.81
CA ASN A 185 5.04 7.81 -16.21
C ASN A 185 4.86 6.50 -15.43
N TRP A 186 3.80 6.38 -14.64
CA TRP A 186 3.51 5.18 -13.85
C TRP A 186 3.25 3.98 -14.75
N LEU A 187 2.45 4.17 -15.80
CA LEU A 187 2.13 3.12 -16.76
C LEU A 187 3.39 2.65 -17.51
N ARG A 188 4.18 3.60 -18.05
CA ARG A 188 5.43 3.29 -18.75
C ARG A 188 6.42 2.52 -17.87
N GLN A 189 6.59 2.92 -16.61
CA GLN A 189 7.50 2.25 -15.68
C GLN A 189 6.98 0.86 -15.28
N THR A 190 5.67 0.71 -15.03
CA THR A 190 5.05 -0.60 -14.77
C THR A 190 5.28 -1.55 -15.94
N LYS A 191 5.05 -1.06 -17.18
CA LYS A 191 5.28 -1.79 -18.42
C LYS A 191 6.72 -2.31 -18.52
N THR A 192 7.71 -1.47 -18.19
CA THR A 192 9.12 -1.87 -18.15
C THR A 192 9.35 -3.04 -17.19
N VAL A 193 8.81 -2.98 -15.97
CA VAL A 193 9.00 -4.06 -14.97
C VAL A 193 8.42 -5.39 -15.47
N ILE A 194 7.18 -5.38 -15.98
CA ILE A 194 6.50 -6.58 -16.46
C ILE A 194 7.27 -7.20 -17.63
N ARG A 195 7.65 -6.38 -18.62
CA ARG A 195 8.40 -6.80 -19.82
C ARG A 195 9.73 -7.47 -19.46
N ASP A 196 10.45 -6.90 -18.50
CA ASP A 196 11.82 -7.33 -18.19
C ASP A 196 11.84 -8.57 -17.27
N ASN A 197 10.69 -8.96 -16.69
CA ASN A 197 10.58 -10.05 -15.71
C ASN A 197 9.64 -11.18 -16.17
N LYS A 198 9.94 -11.78 -17.32
CA LYS A 198 9.07 -12.77 -18.01
C LYS A 198 8.73 -14.04 -17.20
N LYS A 199 9.50 -14.37 -16.16
CA LYS A 199 9.30 -15.56 -15.32
C LYS A 199 8.29 -15.35 -14.19
N ILE A 200 7.88 -14.10 -13.95
CA ILE A 200 6.98 -13.72 -12.86
C ILE A 200 5.58 -13.53 -13.44
N ASN A 201 4.58 -14.11 -12.80
CA ASN A 201 3.18 -13.88 -13.13
C ASN A 201 2.69 -12.61 -12.42
N PHE A 202 2.41 -11.56 -13.18
CA PHE A 202 1.86 -10.31 -12.67
C PHE A 202 0.34 -10.30 -12.80
N THR A 203 -0.36 -10.13 -11.69
CA THR A 203 -1.82 -10.06 -11.66
C THR A 203 -2.27 -8.72 -11.11
N ARG A 204 -2.82 -7.85 -11.95
CA ARG A 204 -3.42 -6.59 -11.49
C ARG A 204 -4.84 -6.83 -11.02
N VAL A 205 -5.14 -6.43 -9.79
CA VAL A 205 -6.48 -6.52 -9.20
C VAL A 205 -7.17 -5.19 -9.33
N ILE A 206 -8.36 -5.18 -9.92
CA ILE A 206 -9.10 -3.95 -10.23
C ILE A 206 -10.58 -4.00 -9.86
N ALA A 207 -11.16 -2.83 -9.60
CA ALA A 207 -12.60 -2.64 -9.60
C ALA A 207 -13.15 -2.69 -11.05
N PRO A 208 -14.45 -2.99 -11.24
CA PRO A 208 -15.04 -3.14 -12.57
C PRO A 208 -14.91 -1.91 -13.49
N ASP A 209 -14.91 -0.71 -12.91
CA ASP A 209 -14.85 0.58 -13.60
C ASP A 209 -13.42 1.11 -13.82
N ASN A 210 -12.39 0.40 -13.33
CA ASN A 210 -11.02 0.85 -13.49
C ASN A 210 -10.55 0.77 -14.95
N TYR A 211 -9.78 1.77 -15.35
CA TYR A 211 -9.13 1.81 -16.65
C TYR A 211 -8.16 0.66 -16.86
N GLN A 212 -8.31 -0.05 -17.98
CA GLN A 212 -7.43 -1.13 -18.41
C GLN A 212 -6.54 -0.66 -19.57
N PRO A 213 -5.25 -0.37 -19.32
CA PRO A 213 -4.33 0.06 -20.37
C PRO A 213 -4.01 -1.09 -21.32
N ILE A 214 -4.31 -0.91 -22.61
CA ILE A 214 -4.02 -1.90 -23.65
C ILE A 214 -2.53 -2.22 -23.73
N GLU A 215 -1.67 -1.28 -23.31
CA GLU A 215 -0.22 -1.41 -23.32
C GLU A 215 0.31 -2.47 -22.36
N LEU A 216 -0.47 -2.89 -21.36
CA LEU A 216 -0.13 -4.00 -20.45
C LEU A 216 -0.70 -5.34 -20.91
N ASN A 217 -1.79 -5.34 -21.67
CA ASN A 217 -2.49 -6.57 -22.08
C ASN A 217 -1.73 -7.39 -23.14
N ASN A 218 -0.58 -6.89 -23.60
CA ASN A 218 0.26 -7.55 -24.61
C ASN A 218 1.33 -8.48 -24.03
N PHE A 219 1.40 -8.64 -22.71
CA PHE A 219 2.39 -9.51 -22.06
C PHE A 219 1.77 -10.82 -21.59
N GLU A 220 2.36 -11.94 -22.00
CA GLU A 220 1.90 -13.29 -21.63
C GLU A 220 1.96 -13.53 -20.11
N ASN A 221 2.90 -12.88 -19.42
CA ASN A 221 3.08 -12.98 -17.97
C ASN A 221 2.31 -11.90 -17.19
N TYR A 222 1.31 -11.26 -17.81
CA TYR A 222 0.44 -10.28 -17.16
C TYR A 222 -1.03 -10.63 -17.39
N ASN A 223 -1.82 -10.55 -16.33
CA ASN A 223 -3.27 -10.56 -16.44
C ASN A 223 -3.91 -9.53 -15.50
N THR A 224 -5.18 -9.26 -15.76
CA THR A 224 -6.03 -8.44 -14.91
C THR A 224 -7.19 -9.29 -14.39
N ILE A 225 -7.48 -9.20 -13.10
CA ILE A 225 -8.63 -9.85 -12.47
C ILE A 225 -9.46 -8.82 -11.69
N HIS A 226 -10.73 -9.13 -11.47
CA HIS A 226 -11.58 -8.29 -10.64
C HIS A 226 -11.41 -8.60 -9.15
N VAL A 227 -11.77 -7.64 -8.31
CA VAL A 227 -11.78 -7.77 -6.84
C VAL A 227 -12.46 -9.07 -6.39
N GLY A 228 -13.61 -9.41 -6.96
CA GLY A 228 -14.36 -10.62 -6.58
C GLY A 228 -13.61 -11.92 -6.88
N ASP A 229 -12.84 -11.97 -7.96
CA ASP A 229 -12.03 -13.15 -8.29
C ASP A 229 -10.82 -13.25 -7.36
N PHE A 230 -10.20 -12.12 -7.04
CA PHE A 230 -9.12 -12.07 -6.06
C PHE A 230 -9.57 -12.54 -4.66
N GLN A 231 -10.75 -12.10 -4.22
CA GLN A 231 -11.36 -12.54 -2.97
C GLN A 231 -11.59 -14.05 -2.96
N LYS A 232 -12.07 -14.64 -4.06
CA LYS A 232 -12.23 -16.09 -4.20
C LYS A 232 -10.91 -16.84 -4.16
N ILE A 233 -9.87 -16.35 -4.86
CA ILE A 233 -8.54 -16.98 -4.92
C ILE A 233 -7.94 -17.12 -3.51
N PHE A 234 -8.12 -16.09 -2.67
CA PHE A 234 -7.49 -16.03 -1.34
C PHE A 234 -8.43 -16.34 -0.17
N ASP A 235 -9.70 -16.65 -0.45
CA ASP A 235 -10.74 -16.86 0.56
C ASP A 235 -10.88 -15.66 1.51
N ILE A 236 -11.03 -14.47 0.91
CA ILE A 236 -11.21 -13.19 1.61
C ILE A 236 -12.69 -12.82 1.56
N SER A 237 -13.35 -12.90 2.71
CA SER A 237 -14.74 -12.50 2.95
C SER A 237 -14.93 -10.99 3.03
#